data_AF-A0AAP0CC61-F1
#
_entry.id   AF-A0AAP0CC61-F1
#
_cell.length_a   1.000
_cell.length_b   1.000
_cell.length_c   1.000
_cell.angle_alpha   90.00
_cell.angle_beta   90.00
_cell.angle_gamma   90.00
#
_symmetry.space_group_name_H-M   'P 1'
#
loop_
_entity.id
_entity.type
_entity.pdbx_description
1 polymer ?
#
loop_
_entity_poly.entity_id
_entity_poly.type
_entity_poly.pdbx_seq_one_letter_code
_entity_poly.pdbx_strand_id
1 'polypeptide(L)'
;MLVAVSQVIKQQFSRKQKLLRSKDGLNSEDYGPFLVISIGTGAPKQTEQYNAKIASKWGALGWLNPLIVVFTQASGDMTDLHMSVFSQAVQSEENYLRIQDDTLSGDESLVDIATQENMVKLREIGENLLAKPASRINLETGCFEPIGDGVTNAEALKEFAKRLSKKRREEAARIIEKPLI
;
A
#
# COMPACT_ATOMS: atom_id res chain seq x y z
N MET A 1 2.11 8.81 7.85
CA MET A 1 1.16 8.32 6.82
C MET A 1 -0.21 7.99 7.42
N LEU A 2 -0.25 7.23 8.52
CA LEU A 2 -1.49 6.86 9.25
C LEU A 2 -2.42 8.03 9.58
N VAL A 3 -1.88 9.16 10.06
CA VAL A 3 -2.67 10.36 10.41
C VAL A 3 -3.33 10.95 9.16
N ALA A 4 -2.61 11.04 8.04
CA ALA A 4 -3.15 11.56 6.79
C ALA A 4 -4.27 10.65 6.24
N VAL A 5 -4.05 9.33 6.25
CA VAL A 5 -5.08 8.35 5.88
C VAL A 5 -6.29 8.49 6.79
N SER A 6 -6.09 8.54 8.11
CA SER A 6 -7.16 8.70 9.10
C SER A 6 -7.94 10.01 8.93
N GLN A 7 -7.28 11.11 8.60
CA GLN A 7 -7.92 12.40 8.34
C GLN A 7 -8.74 12.39 7.05
N VAL A 8 -8.19 11.81 5.98
CA VAL A 8 -8.91 11.67 4.70
C VAL A 8 -10.12 10.76 4.88
N ILE A 9 -9.96 9.61 5.55
CA ILE A 9 -11.05 8.70 5.91
C ILE A 9 -12.10 9.44 6.72
N LYS A 10 -11.72 10.16 7.78
CA LYS A 10 -12.65 10.91 8.63
C LYS A 10 -13.41 11.97 7.85
N GLN A 11 -12.72 12.77 7.04
CA GLN A 11 -13.33 13.84 6.24
C GLN A 11 -14.31 13.28 5.20
N GLN A 12 -13.98 12.15 4.59
CA GLN A 12 -14.77 11.52 3.54
C GLN A 12 -15.93 10.70 4.09
N PHE A 13 -15.75 10.04 5.24
CA PHE A 13 -16.84 9.41 5.97
C PHE A 13 -17.86 10.45 6.44
N SER A 14 -17.42 11.59 6.96
CA SER A 14 -18.32 12.71 7.29
C SER A 14 -19.03 13.28 6.05
N ARG A 15 -18.38 13.34 4.89
CA ARG A 15 -19.01 13.74 3.61
C ARG A 15 -20.01 12.71 3.10
N LYS A 16 -19.64 11.43 3.09
CA LYS A 16 -20.50 10.31 2.65
C LYS A 16 -21.70 10.14 3.58
N GLN A 17 -21.53 10.30 4.89
CA GLN A 17 -22.63 10.31 5.86
C GLN A 17 -23.57 11.52 5.68
N LYS A 18 -23.03 12.68 5.28
CA LYS A 18 -23.82 13.86 4.91
C LYS A 18 -24.57 13.65 3.58
N LEU A 19 -23.94 12.96 2.61
CA LEU A 19 -24.52 12.60 1.31
C LEU A 19 -25.56 11.48 1.41
N LEU A 20 -25.33 10.46 2.25
CA LEU A 20 -26.27 9.38 2.58
C LEU A 20 -27.52 9.90 3.30
N ARG A 21 -27.43 11.06 3.95
CA ARG A 21 -28.58 11.75 4.58
C ARG A 21 -29.34 12.66 3.62
N SER A 22 -28.77 13.03 2.47
CA SER A 22 -29.48 13.70 1.37
C SER A 22 -30.00 12.65 0.39
N LYS A 23 -31.29 12.67 0.13
CA LYS A 23 -32.09 11.53 -0.35
C LYS A 23 -31.93 11.16 -1.84
N ASP A 24 -30.80 11.47 -2.47
CA ASP A 24 -30.57 11.21 -3.89
C ASP A 24 -29.57 10.05 -4.05
N GLY A 25 -30.03 9.01 -4.75
CA GLY A 25 -29.54 7.63 -4.70
C GLY A 25 -28.05 7.43 -4.99
N LEU A 26 -27.41 6.59 -4.16
CA LEU A 26 -26.20 5.91 -4.56
C LEU A 26 -26.57 4.86 -5.62
N ASN A 27 -26.22 5.13 -6.86
CA ASN A 27 -26.04 4.05 -7.82
C ASN A 27 -24.86 3.21 -7.34
N SER A 28 -25.11 1.95 -7.02
CA SER A 28 -24.15 0.97 -6.50
C SER A 28 -23.13 0.48 -7.55
N GLU A 29 -22.96 1.19 -8.66
CA GLU A 29 -22.00 0.88 -9.73
C GLU A 29 -20.76 1.77 -9.70
N ASP A 30 -20.75 2.81 -8.85
CA ASP A 30 -19.59 3.67 -8.67
C ASP A 30 -18.60 2.99 -7.72
N TYR A 31 -17.50 2.47 -8.27
CA TYR A 31 -16.27 2.18 -7.53
C TYR A 31 -16.12 3.19 -6.39
N GLY A 32 -16.02 2.73 -5.13
CA GLY A 32 -15.90 3.60 -3.97
C GLY A 32 -14.96 4.79 -4.24
N PRO A 33 -15.18 5.96 -3.61
CA PRO A 33 -14.62 7.25 -4.03
C PRO A 33 -13.09 7.30 -4.19
N PHE A 34 -12.37 6.31 -3.68
CA PHE A 34 -10.92 6.22 -3.73
C PHE A 34 -10.46 5.04 -4.56
N LEU A 35 -9.42 5.30 -5.34
CA LEU A 35 -8.54 4.30 -5.92
C LEU A 35 -7.16 4.55 -5.29
N VAL A 36 -6.61 3.57 -4.59
CA VAL A 36 -5.39 3.72 -3.78
C VAL A 36 -4.36 2.71 -4.22
N ILE A 37 -3.16 3.19 -4.55
CA ILE A 37 -1.99 2.35 -4.76
C ILE A 37 -0.97 2.66 -3.66
N SER A 38 -0.42 1.62 -3.05
CA SER A 38 0.69 1.72 -2.12
C SER A 38 1.87 0.93 -2.67
N ILE A 39 3.04 1.55 -2.69
CA ILE A 39 4.28 0.95 -3.19
C ILE A 39 5.27 1.02 -2.04
N GLY A 40 5.73 -0.14 -1.58
CA GLY A 40 6.81 -0.19 -0.61
C GLY A 40 8.15 -0.51 -1.22
N THR A 41 9.19 -0.33 -0.42
CA THR A 41 10.60 -0.52 -0.78
C THR A 41 11.09 -1.93 -0.47
N GLY A 42 10.16 -2.82 -0.11
CA GLY A 42 10.46 -4.16 0.37
C GLY A 42 10.84 -4.21 1.85
N ALA A 43 10.87 -5.42 2.38
CA ALA A 43 11.23 -5.73 3.76
C ALA A 43 12.16 -6.95 3.79
N PRO A 44 13.03 -7.07 4.82
CA PRO A 44 13.84 -8.26 5.00
C PRO A 44 12.94 -9.48 5.16
N LYS A 45 13.36 -10.60 4.57
CA LYS A 45 12.74 -11.90 4.80
C LYS A 45 12.66 -12.14 6.31
N GLN A 46 11.46 -12.45 6.80
CA GLN A 46 11.23 -12.78 8.21
C GLN A 46 12.24 -13.86 8.65
N THR A 47 13.23 -13.39 9.38
CA THR A 47 14.30 -14.15 10.00
C THR A 47 14.42 -13.53 11.38
N GLU A 48 14.63 -14.35 12.42
CA GLU A 48 14.86 -13.85 13.77
C GLU A 48 16.25 -13.17 13.83
N GLN A 49 16.40 -12.01 13.17
CA GLN A 49 17.66 -11.30 13.07
C GLN A 49 18.15 -10.83 14.45
N TYR A 50 17.21 -10.64 15.38
CA TYR A 50 17.49 -10.17 16.73
C TYR A 50 16.67 -10.95 17.76
N ASN A 51 17.31 -11.30 18.87
CA ASN A 51 16.62 -11.83 20.05
C ASN A 51 17.00 -11.01 21.29
N ALA A 52 16.18 -11.12 22.33
CA ALA A 52 16.36 -10.35 23.58
C ALA A 52 17.75 -10.55 24.21
N LYS A 53 18.38 -11.71 24.01
CA LYS A 53 19.71 -12.04 24.54
C LYS A 53 20.85 -11.35 23.79
N ILE A 54 20.67 -11.06 22.51
CA ILE A 54 21.61 -10.26 21.70
C ILE A 54 21.40 -8.78 22.00
N ALA A 55 20.14 -8.33 22.02
CA ALA A 55 19.77 -6.94 22.26
C ALA A 55 20.15 -6.44 23.67
N SER A 56 20.14 -7.32 24.68
CA SER A 56 20.55 -6.96 26.05
C SER A 56 22.02 -6.54 26.17
N LYS A 57 22.84 -6.80 25.14
CA LYS A 57 24.25 -6.41 25.07
C LYS A 57 24.49 -5.11 24.29
N TRP A 58 23.45 -4.50 23.72
CA TRP A 58 23.59 -3.30 22.90
C TRP A 58 23.65 -2.02 23.74
N GLY A 59 24.60 -1.14 23.42
CA GLY A 59 24.58 0.26 23.87
C GLY A 59 23.70 1.13 22.97
N ALA A 60 23.57 2.43 23.30
CA ALA A 60 22.70 3.36 22.58
C ALA A 60 22.91 3.40 21.05
N LEU A 61 24.16 3.31 20.58
CA LEU A 61 24.48 3.26 19.15
C LEU A 61 24.08 1.94 18.49
N GLY A 62 24.14 0.82 19.22
CA GLY A 62 23.72 -0.49 18.73
C GLY A 62 22.20 -0.57 18.49
N TRP A 63 21.42 0.30 19.13
CA TRP A 63 19.97 0.39 18.94
C TRP A 63 19.54 1.22 17.73
N LEU A 64 20.36 2.12 17.20
CA LEU A 64 19.94 3.08 16.18
C LEU A 64 19.39 2.42 14.91
N ASN A 65 20.15 1.51 14.30
CA ASN A 65 19.74 0.83 13.06
C ASN A 65 18.50 -0.07 13.27
N PRO A 66 18.46 -0.96 14.28
CA PRO A 66 17.27 -1.77 14.58
C PRO A 66 16.00 -0.95 14.82
N LEU A 67 16.12 0.19 15.50
CA LEU A 67 14.97 1.03 15.84
C LEU A 67 14.40 1.74 14.61
N ILE A 68 15.25 2.16 13.66
CA ILE A 68 14.83 2.69 12.36
C ILE A 68 14.13 1.61 11.54
N VAL A 69 14.71 0.41 11.45
CA VAL A 69 14.14 -0.71 10.67
C VAL A 69 12.78 -1.13 11.23
N VAL A 70 12.69 -1.39 12.54
CA VAL A 70 11.43 -1.77 13.20
C VAL A 70 10.38 -0.68 13.04
N PHE A 71 10.74 0.60 13.23
CA PHE A 71 9.80 1.70 13.11
C PHE A 71 9.27 1.86 11.68
N THR A 72 10.14 1.78 10.67
CA THR A 72 9.76 1.93 9.25
C THR A 72 8.90 0.76 8.78
N GLN A 73 9.27 -0.48 9.13
CA GLN A 73 8.50 -1.67 8.81
C GLN A 73 7.13 -1.66 9.51
N ALA A 74 7.10 -1.45 10.83
CA ALA A 74 5.84 -1.39 11.58
C ALA A 74 4.93 -0.24 11.11
N SER A 75 5.50 0.89 10.69
CA SER A 75 4.71 1.98 10.10
C SER A 75 4.12 1.60 8.74
N GLY A 76 4.83 0.81 7.93
CA GLY A 76 4.32 0.25 6.68
C GLY A 76 3.14 -0.68 6.95
N ASP A 77 3.37 -1.70 7.78
CA ASP A 77 2.39 -2.72 8.15
C ASP A 77 1.12 -2.12 8.75
N MET A 78 1.26 -1.16 9.68
CA MET A 78 0.12 -0.49 10.30
C MET A 78 -0.68 0.35 9.30
N THR A 79 -0.03 0.94 8.30
CA THR A 79 -0.71 1.69 7.24
C THR A 79 -1.46 0.75 6.29
N ASP A 80 -0.87 -0.38 5.95
CA ASP A 80 -1.48 -1.38 5.07
C ASP A 80 -2.67 -2.08 5.75
N LEU A 81 -2.57 -2.37 7.05
CA LEU A 81 -3.67 -2.90 7.85
C LEU A 81 -4.81 -1.89 7.96
N HIS A 82 -4.52 -0.62 8.27
CA HIS A 82 -5.53 0.44 8.28
C HIS A 82 -6.23 0.64 6.93
N MET A 83 -5.47 0.59 5.83
CA MET A 83 -6.03 0.75 4.49
C MET A 83 -6.89 -0.45 4.10
N SER A 84 -6.51 -1.65 4.51
CA SER A 84 -7.23 -2.88 4.22
C SER A 84 -8.54 -2.95 5.02
N VAL A 85 -8.52 -2.62 6.32
CA VAL A 85 -9.74 -2.46 7.13
C VAL A 85 -10.66 -1.39 6.51
N PHE A 86 -10.12 -0.25 6.09
CA PHE A 86 -10.91 0.79 5.44
C PHE A 86 -11.53 0.31 4.14
N SER A 87 -10.74 -0.34 3.29
CA SER A 87 -11.15 -0.84 1.97
C SER A 87 -12.23 -1.92 2.06
N GLN A 88 -12.13 -2.82 3.03
CA GLN A 88 -13.18 -3.78 3.38
C GLN A 88 -14.45 -3.09 3.90
N ALA A 89 -14.30 -2.13 4.82
CA ALA A 89 -15.42 -1.39 5.39
C ALA A 89 -16.21 -0.57 4.35
N VAL A 90 -15.57 -0.19 3.24
CA VAL A 90 -16.24 0.49 2.11
C VAL A 90 -16.60 -0.44 0.94
N GLN A 91 -16.49 -1.76 1.11
CA GLN A 91 -16.75 -2.78 0.08
C GLN A 91 -16.03 -2.49 -1.24
N SER A 92 -14.78 -2.02 -1.14
CA SER A 92 -13.99 -1.58 -2.30
C SER A 92 -12.58 -2.17 -2.25
N GLU A 93 -12.47 -3.44 -1.88
CA GLU A 93 -11.18 -4.14 -1.78
C GLU A 93 -10.40 -4.12 -3.09
N GLU A 94 -11.11 -4.24 -4.21
CA GLU A 94 -10.59 -4.11 -5.56
C GLU A 94 -10.04 -2.71 -5.89
N ASN A 95 -10.24 -1.71 -5.02
CA ASN A 95 -9.73 -0.36 -5.22
C ASN A 95 -8.39 -0.10 -4.52
N TYR A 96 -7.87 -1.06 -3.76
CA TYR A 96 -6.57 -0.96 -3.10
C TYR A 96 -5.58 -1.96 -3.71
N LEU A 97 -4.47 -1.43 -4.23
CA LEU A 97 -3.36 -2.23 -4.75
C LEU A 97 -2.11 -1.96 -3.90
N ARG A 98 -1.53 -3.01 -3.32
CA ARG A 98 -0.24 -2.95 -2.64
C ARG A 98 0.81 -3.69 -3.45
N ILE A 99 1.97 -3.06 -3.66
CA ILE A 99 3.15 -3.67 -4.29
C ILE A 99 4.27 -3.63 -3.26
N GLN A 100 4.77 -4.80 -2.88
CA GLN A 100 5.73 -5.00 -1.81
C GLN A 100 6.51 -6.28 -2.03
N ASP A 101 7.79 -6.30 -1.65
CA ASP A 101 8.63 -7.49 -1.63
C ASP A 101 9.14 -7.77 -0.21
N ASP A 102 8.62 -8.78 0.46
CA ASP A 102 9.01 -9.14 1.83
C ASP A 102 10.06 -10.26 1.88
N THR A 103 10.84 -10.40 0.80
CA THR A 103 11.82 -11.48 0.64
C THR A 103 13.25 -10.99 0.50
N LEU A 104 13.51 -9.71 0.77
CA LEU A 104 14.86 -9.13 0.68
C LEU A 104 15.81 -9.83 1.66
N SER A 105 17.06 -9.99 1.25
CA SER A 105 18.13 -10.57 2.06
C SER A 105 19.41 -9.77 1.86
N GLY A 106 20.48 -10.07 2.61
CA GLY A 106 21.80 -9.49 2.34
C GLY A 106 21.82 -7.95 2.31
N ASP A 107 22.64 -7.40 1.43
CA ASP A 107 22.81 -5.95 1.24
C ASP A 107 21.54 -5.27 0.72
N GLU A 108 20.69 -6.01 0.01
CA GLU A 108 19.45 -5.52 -0.57
C GLU A 108 18.41 -5.18 0.51
N SER A 109 18.55 -5.79 1.70
CA SER A 109 17.69 -5.54 2.86
C SER A 109 18.16 -4.36 3.74
N LEU A 110 19.34 -3.79 3.44
CA LEU A 110 19.94 -2.70 4.21
C LEU A 110 19.70 -1.35 3.53
N VAL A 111 19.38 -0.33 4.33
CA VAL A 111 18.99 1.00 3.84
C VAL A 111 20.18 1.90 3.50
N ASP A 112 21.39 1.56 3.94
CA ASP A 112 22.59 2.39 3.87
C ASP A 112 23.64 1.90 2.86
N ILE A 113 23.37 0.79 2.15
CA ILE A 113 24.30 0.20 1.17
C ILE A 113 23.99 0.70 -0.25
N ALA A 114 24.51 1.87 -0.61
CA ALA A 114 24.34 2.49 -1.92
C ALA A 114 25.46 2.15 -2.93
N THR A 115 25.94 0.90 -2.94
CA THR A 115 26.94 0.46 -3.93
C THR A 115 26.31 0.28 -5.31
N GLN A 116 27.09 0.46 -6.37
CA GLN A 116 26.59 0.27 -7.75
C GLN A 116 26.02 -1.14 -7.95
N GLU A 117 26.67 -2.15 -7.37
CA GLU A 117 26.22 -3.53 -7.41
C GLU A 117 24.85 -3.70 -6.73
N ASN A 118 24.67 -3.17 -5.51
CA ASN A 118 23.41 -3.28 -4.78
C ASN A 118 22.27 -2.55 -5.52
N MET A 119 22.55 -1.37 -6.11
CA MET A 119 21.56 -0.63 -6.89
C MET A 119 21.10 -1.36 -8.15
N VAL A 120 21.97 -2.13 -8.80
CA VAL A 120 21.60 -3.00 -9.93
C VAL A 120 20.70 -4.14 -9.45
N LYS A 121 21.06 -4.82 -8.35
CA LYS A 121 20.24 -5.90 -7.78
C LYS A 121 18.86 -5.41 -7.34
N LEU A 122 18.77 -4.25 -6.68
CA LEU A 122 17.48 -3.66 -6.27
C LEU A 122 16.59 -3.33 -7.48
N ARG A 123 17.18 -2.89 -8.60
CA ARG A 123 16.44 -2.72 -9.86
C ARG A 123 15.89 -4.05 -10.36
N GLU A 124 16.74 -5.07 -10.44
CA GLU A 124 16.32 -6.41 -10.89
C GLU A 124 15.22 -6.99 -9.99
N ILE A 125 15.30 -6.78 -8.68
CA ILE A 125 14.23 -7.15 -7.73
C ILE A 125 12.93 -6.44 -8.09
N GLY A 126 12.96 -5.12 -8.33
CA GLY A 126 11.79 -4.35 -8.73
C GLY A 126 11.18 -4.81 -10.07
N GLU A 127 12.02 -5.15 -11.04
CA GLU A 127 11.59 -5.68 -12.34
C GLU A 127 10.95 -7.08 -12.18
N ASN A 128 11.56 -7.95 -11.38
CA ASN A 128 11.04 -9.28 -11.07
C ASN A 128 9.74 -9.23 -10.26
N LEU A 129 9.56 -8.21 -9.40
CA LEU A 129 8.35 -8.01 -8.61
C LEU A 129 7.11 -7.82 -9.49
N LEU A 130 7.27 -7.28 -10.71
CA LEU A 130 6.18 -7.15 -11.68
C LEU A 130 5.58 -8.49 -12.12
N ALA A 131 6.40 -9.54 -12.15
CA ALA A 131 5.99 -10.90 -12.53
C ALA A 131 5.44 -11.71 -11.34
N LYS A 132 5.67 -11.27 -10.09
CA LYS A 132 5.10 -11.93 -8.91
C LYS A 132 3.58 -11.74 -8.85
N PRO A 133 2.83 -12.68 -8.25
CA PRO A 133 1.41 -12.52 -7.99
C PRO A 133 1.15 -11.24 -7.19
N ALA A 134 0.10 -10.52 -7.55
CA ALA A 134 -0.42 -9.42 -6.75
C ALA A 134 -0.93 -9.98 -5.42
N SER A 135 -0.65 -9.27 -4.32
CA SER A 135 -0.99 -9.72 -2.97
C SER A 135 -1.79 -8.67 -2.20
N ARG A 136 -2.58 -9.14 -1.22
CA ARG A 136 -3.34 -8.32 -0.27
C ARG A 136 -3.05 -8.83 1.14
N ILE A 137 -3.03 -7.94 2.11
CA ILE A 137 -2.91 -8.36 3.51
C ILE A 137 -4.18 -9.11 3.93
N ASN A 138 -3.99 -10.30 4.49
CA ASN A 138 -5.04 -11.01 5.18
C ASN A 138 -5.11 -10.44 6.60
N LEU A 139 -6.28 -9.93 7.00
CA LEU A 139 -6.43 -9.25 8.29
C LEU A 139 -6.41 -10.19 9.49
N GLU A 140 -6.67 -11.48 9.29
CA GLU A 140 -6.60 -12.49 10.35
C GLU A 140 -5.14 -12.90 10.62
N THR A 141 -4.37 -13.09 9.56
CA THR A 141 -2.98 -13.55 9.66
C THR A 141 -1.98 -12.39 9.75
N GLY A 142 -2.36 -11.19 9.30
CA GLY A 142 -1.46 -10.05 9.15
C GLY A 142 -0.45 -10.20 8.01
N CYS A 143 -0.53 -11.27 7.22
CA CYS A 143 0.42 -11.59 6.16
C CYS A 143 -0.14 -11.21 4.78
N PHE A 144 0.75 -10.90 3.84
CA PHE A 144 0.38 -10.72 2.43
C PHE A 144 0.12 -12.07 1.76
N GLU A 145 -1.07 -12.23 1.17
CA GLU A 145 -1.50 -13.42 0.46
C GLU A 145 -1.84 -13.07 -1.00
N PRO A 146 -1.56 -13.96 -1.97
CA PRO A 146 -1.90 -13.73 -3.37
C PRO A 146 -3.41 -13.48 -3.58
N ILE A 147 -3.74 -12.55 -4.49
CA ILE A 147 -5.12 -12.22 -4.85
C ILE A 147 -5.56 -13.08 -6.03
N GLY A 148 -6.60 -13.90 -5.85
CA GLY A 148 -7.25 -14.66 -6.91
C GLY A 148 -6.34 -15.67 -7.61
N ASP A 149 -6.63 -15.95 -8.89
CA ASP A 149 -6.03 -17.04 -9.68
C ASP A 149 -4.63 -16.72 -10.23
N GLY A 150 -3.80 -15.98 -9.48
CA GLY A 150 -2.41 -15.70 -9.86
C GLY A 150 -2.20 -14.50 -10.78
N VAL A 151 -3.09 -13.50 -10.73
CA VAL A 151 -2.88 -12.20 -11.42
C VAL A 151 -1.56 -11.59 -10.98
N THR A 152 -0.73 -11.18 -11.93
CA THR A 152 0.59 -10.58 -11.64
C THR A 152 0.49 -9.11 -11.25
N ASN A 153 1.50 -8.58 -10.56
CA ASN A 153 1.59 -7.15 -10.26
C ASN A 153 1.55 -6.27 -11.52
N ALA A 154 2.17 -6.71 -12.62
CA ALA A 154 2.12 -6.01 -13.91
C ALA A 154 0.68 -5.92 -14.47
N GLU A 155 -0.08 -7.00 -14.39
CA GLU A 155 -1.48 -7.03 -14.85
C GLU A 155 -2.37 -6.15 -13.98
N ALA A 156 -2.23 -6.26 -12.66
CA ALA A 156 -2.95 -5.43 -11.70
C ALA A 156 -2.66 -3.94 -11.93
N LEU A 157 -1.39 -3.56 -12.15
CA LEU A 157 -0.98 -2.19 -12.48
C LEU A 157 -1.61 -1.69 -13.78
N LYS A 158 -1.62 -2.52 -14.84
CA LYS A 158 -2.25 -2.16 -16.12
C LYS A 158 -3.73 -1.88 -15.94
N GLU A 159 -4.44 -2.73 -15.20
CA GLU A 159 -5.86 -2.53 -14.93
C GLU A 159 -6.11 -1.29 -14.08
N PHE A 160 -5.30 -1.08 -13.04
CA PHE A 160 -5.34 0.12 -12.22
C PHE A 160 -5.12 1.40 -13.05
N ALA A 161 -4.17 1.40 -13.98
CA ALA A 161 -3.91 2.51 -14.88
C ALA A 161 -5.08 2.81 -15.83
N LYS A 162 -5.77 1.78 -16.36
CA LYS A 162 -6.98 1.97 -17.17
C LYS A 162 -8.07 2.66 -16.36
N ARG A 163 -8.29 2.22 -15.12
CA ARG A 163 -9.30 2.80 -14.22
C ARG A 163 -9.02 4.26 -13.90
N LEU A 164 -7.75 4.60 -13.60
CA LEU A 164 -7.32 5.99 -13.44
C LEU A 164 -7.58 6.84 -14.70
N SER A 165 -7.21 6.33 -15.87
CA SER A 165 -7.40 7.03 -17.14
C SER A 165 -8.88 7.26 -17.47
N LYS A 166 -9.74 6.28 -17.17
CA LYS A 166 -11.20 6.40 -17.29
C LYS A 166 -11.74 7.50 -16.37
N LYS A 167 -11.44 7.45 -15.07
CA LYS A 167 -11.90 8.47 -14.11
C LYS A 167 -11.43 9.88 -14.50
N ARG A 168 -10.17 10.03 -14.92
CA ARG A 168 -9.64 11.33 -15.39
C ARG A 168 -10.44 11.90 -16.58
N ARG A 169 -10.83 11.05 -17.54
CA ARG A 169 -11.62 11.47 -18.71
C ARG A 169 -13.03 11.88 -18.31
N GLU A 170 -13.68 11.12 -17.43
CA GLU A 170 -15.01 11.43 -16.90
C GLU A 170 -15.01 12.78 -16.16
N GLU A 171 -13.97 13.04 -15.36
CA GLU A 171 -13.86 14.30 -14.61
C GLU A 171 -13.57 15.50 -15.54
N ALA A 172 -12.75 15.32 -16.57
CA ALA A 172 -12.53 16.34 -17.59
C ALA A 172 -13.83 16.68 -18.35
N ALA A 173 -14.64 15.69 -18.71
CA ALA A 173 -15.94 15.91 -19.37
C ALA A 173 -16.92 16.68 -18.47
N ARG A 174 -17.00 16.34 -17.17
CA ARG A 174 -17.83 17.05 -16.18
C ARG A 174 -17.45 18.52 -16.00
N ILE A 175 -16.16 18.86 -16.16
CA ILE A 175 -15.69 20.25 -16.08
C ILE A 175 -16.14 21.04 -17.31
N ILE A 176 -16.13 20.42 -18.50
CA ILE A 176 -16.55 21.05 -19.75
C ILE A 176 -18.07 21.29 -19.78
N GLU A 177 -18.85 20.39 -19.17
CA GLU A 177 -20.32 20.50 -19.11
C GLU A 177 -20.85 21.44 -18.02
N LYS A 178 -19.99 21.96 -17.13
CA LYS A 178 -20.42 22.95 -16.13
C LYS A 178 -20.63 24.30 -16.81
N PRO A 179 -21.86 24.86 -16.83
CA PRO A 179 -22.08 26.19 -17.36
C PRO A 179 -21.29 27.20 -16.53
N LEU A 180 -20.63 28.15 -17.20
CA LEU A 180 -20.15 29.36 -16.53
C LEU A 180 -21.38 30.08 -15.96
N ILE A 181 -21.53 30.02 -14.64
CA ILE A 181 -22.41 30.90 -13.87
C ILE A 181 -21.51 31.84 -13.08
#